data_AF-A0A938V3W9-F1
#
_entry.id   AF-A0A938V3W9-F1
#
_cell.length_a   1.000
_cell.length_b   1.000
_cell.length_c   1.000
_cell.angle_alpha   90.00
_cell.angle_beta   90.00
_cell.angle_gamma   90.00
#
_symmetry.space_group_name_H-M   'P 1'
#
loop_
_entity.id
_entity.type
_entity.pdbx_description
1 polymer ?
#
loop_
_entity_poly.entity_id
_entity_poly.type
_entity_poly.pdbx_seq_one_letter_code
_entity_poly.pdbx_strand_id
1 'polypeptide(L)'
;MKKGPTRRDSSPERVAAANERFREEAERYGLAYRCQQCIHLRPEGVQCALGYPNEMLALGEVRALDEEGRFVFCKDFELDD
;
A
#
# COMPACT_ATOMS: atom_id res chain seq x y z
N MET A 1 -20.95 6.01 -23.71
CA MET A 1 -19.93 6.22 -22.65
C MET A 1 -20.32 5.38 -21.44
N LYS A 2 -19.63 4.25 -21.20
CA LYS A 2 -19.83 3.46 -19.98
C LYS A 2 -19.10 4.19 -18.85
N LYS A 3 -19.85 4.74 -17.88
CA LYS A 3 -19.25 5.25 -16.65
C LYS A 3 -18.61 4.05 -15.94
N GLY A 4 -17.28 4.06 -15.82
CA GLY A 4 -16.56 3.05 -15.05
C GLY A 4 -17.06 3.01 -13.60
N PRO A 5 -16.87 1.90 -12.89
CA PRO A 5 -17.38 1.74 -11.53
C PRO A 5 -16.85 2.88 -10.64
N THR A 6 -17.76 3.61 -10.01
CA THR A 6 -17.41 4.61 -8.99
C THR A 6 -16.75 3.87 -7.83
N ARG A 7 -15.42 3.94 -7.70
CA ARG A 7 -14.68 3.33 -6.58
C ARG A 7 -15.31 3.83 -5.26
N ARG A 8 -15.83 2.89 -4.47
CA ARG A 8 -16.68 3.13 -3.30
C ARG A 8 -15.94 3.71 -2.08
N ASP A 9 -14.63 3.95 -2.20
CA ASP A 9 -13.72 4.16 -1.07
C ASP A 9 -12.99 5.51 -1.06
N SER A 10 -13.27 6.41 -2.00
CA SER A 10 -12.52 7.67 -2.18
C SER A 10 -12.91 8.83 -1.25
N SER A 11 -13.78 8.63 -0.24
CA SER A 11 -14.05 9.73 0.71
C SER A 11 -12.82 9.95 1.59
N PRO A 12 -12.34 11.20 1.78
CA PRO A 12 -11.19 11.49 2.63
C PRO A 12 -11.31 10.91 4.05
N GLU A 13 -12.52 10.93 4.62
CA GLU A 13 -12.80 10.35 5.93
C GLU A 13 -12.60 8.82 5.96
N ARG A 14 -13.00 8.13 4.89
CA ARG A 14 -12.81 6.68 4.76
C ARG A 14 -11.36 6.31 4.56
N VAL A 15 -10.62 7.10 3.78
CA VAL A 15 -9.17 6.94 3.60
C VAL A 15 -8.46 7.10 4.95
N ALA A 16 -8.78 8.15 5.72
CA ALA A 16 -8.20 8.37 7.04
C ALA A 16 -8.51 7.21 8.00
N ALA A 17 -9.77 6.78 8.07
CA ALA A 17 -10.19 5.67 8.93
C ALA A 17 -9.50 4.34 8.54
N ALA A 18 -9.35 4.07 7.24
CA ALA A 18 -8.66 2.88 6.75
C ALA A 18 -7.17 2.90 7.11
N ASN A 19 -6.50 4.05 6.97
CA ASN A 19 -5.10 4.21 7.32
C ASN A 19 -4.86 4.10 8.83
N GLU A 20 -5.74 4.66 9.65
CA GLU A 20 -5.66 4.51 11.11
C GLU A 20 -5.78 3.05 11.53
N ARG A 21 -6.82 2.37 11.04
CA ARG A 21 -7.02 0.93 11.31
C ARG A 21 -5.83 0.11 10.84
N PHE A 22 -5.28 0.39 9.67
CA PHE A 22 -4.11 -0.32 9.17
C PHE A 22 -2.89 -0.13 10.08
N ARG A 23 -2.68 1.08 10.63
CA ARG A 23 -1.59 1.35 11.57
C ARG A 23 -1.74 0.53 12.84
N GLU A 24 -2.93 0.51 13.42
CA GLU A 24 -3.25 -0.30 14.62
C GLU A 24 -3.03 -1.80 14.37
N GLU A 25 -3.51 -2.31 13.24
CA GLU A 25 -3.35 -3.73 12.88
C GLU A 25 -1.90 -4.10 12.56
N ALA A 26 -1.17 -3.22 11.88
CA ALA A 26 0.23 -3.41 11.57
C ALA A 26 1.09 -3.56 12.84
N GLU A 27 0.82 -2.74 13.85
CA GLU A 27 1.48 -2.83 15.16
C GLU A 27 1.02 -4.08 15.92
N ARG A 28 -0.29 -4.29 16.04
CA ARG A 28 -0.87 -5.40 16.81
C ARG A 28 -0.42 -6.77 16.31
N TYR A 29 -0.31 -6.93 15.00
CA TYR A 29 0.00 -8.22 14.36
C TYR A 29 1.44 -8.31 13.83
N GLY A 30 2.25 -7.26 13.99
CA GLY A 30 3.64 -7.25 13.52
C GLY A 30 3.76 -7.44 12.01
N LEU A 31 2.93 -6.75 11.23
CA LEU A 31 2.90 -6.93 9.77
C LEU A 31 4.20 -6.44 9.11
N ALA A 32 4.78 -7.29 8.26
CA ALA A 32 5.94 -6.95 7.42
C ALA A 32 5.47 -6.46 6.03
N TYR A 33 5.11 -5.18 5.93
CA TYR A 33 4.56 -4.57 4.70
C TYR A 33 5.50 -3.57 4.02
N ARG A 34 6.66 -3.28 4.61
CA ARG A 34 7.66 -2.35 4.08
C ARG A 34 8.81 -3.07 3.41
N CYS A 35 9.47 -2.41 2.44
CA CYS A 35 10.58 -3.00 1.70
C CYS A 35 11.72 -3.47 2.62
N GLN A 36 12.02 -2.76 3.71
CA GLN A 36 13.08 -3.12 4.65
C GLN A 36 12.85 -4.48 5.35
N GLN A 37 11.60 -4.93 5.39
CA GLN A 37 11.22 -6.22 5.97
C GLN A 37 10.86 -7.24 4.88
N CYS A 38 11.02 -6.89 3.61
CA CYS A 38 10.65 -7.72 2.48
C CYS A 38 11.82 -8.61 2.05
N ILE A 39 11.54 -9.91 1.87
CA ILE A 39 12.50 -10.91 1.38
C ILE A 39 13.05 -10.60 -0.02
N HIS A 40 12.32 -9.79 -0.81
CA HIS A 40 12.72 -9.41 -2.16
C HIS A 40 13.60 -8.16 -2.21
N LEU A 41 13.82 -7.46 -1.09
CA LEU A 41 14.74 -6.33 -1.08
C LEU A 41 16.18 -6.84 -1.20
N ARG A 42 16.90 -6.40 -2.24
CA ARG A 42 18.33 -6.69 -2.37
C ARG A 42 19.14 -5.76 -1.47
N PRO A 43 20.07 -6.28 -0.66
CA PRO A 43 20.84 -5.49 0.28
C PRO A 43 21.83 -4.54 -0.41
N GLU A 44 22.28 -4.84 -1.63
CA GLU A 44 23.33 -4.05 -2.29
C GLU A 44 22.86 -2.75 -2.93
N GLY A 45 21.55 -2.49 -3.08
CA GLY A 45 21.10 -1.39 -3.95
C GLY A 45 19.75 -0.76 -3.69
N VAL A 46 19.08 -1.05 -2.57
CA VAL A 46 17.69 -0.60 -2.33
C VAL A 46 16.82 -0.90 -3.56
N GLN A 47 16.98 -2.09 -4.15
CA GLN A 47 16.28 -2.55 -5.36
C GLN A 47 15.44 -3.79 -5.05
N CYS A 48 14.21 -3.83 -5.55
CA CYS A 48 13.36 -5.00 -5.43
C CYS A 48 13.80 -6.03 -6.47
N ALA A 49 14.02 -7.28 -6.05
CA ALA A 49 14.38 -8.38 -6.94
C ALA A 49 13.30 -8.69 -7.99
N LEU A 50 12.06 -8.25 -7.77
CA LEU A 50 10.93 -8.37 -8.70
C LEU A 50 10.79 -7.17 -9.64
N GLY A 51 11.63 -6.14 -9.51
CA GLY A 51 11.60 -4.94 -10.36
C GLY A 51 10.59 -3.87 -9.96
N TYR A 52 9.89 -4.02 -8.82
CA TYR A 52 9.00 -2.98 -8.32
C TYR A 52 9.77 -1.75 -7.80
N PRO A 53 9.22 -0.53 -7.96
CA PRO A 53 9.81 0.68 -7.42
C PRO A 53 9.75 0.66 -5.89
N ASN A 54 10.88 0.90 -5.22
CA ASN A 54 10.99 0.82 -3.76
C ASN A 54 10.66 2.12 -3.02
N GLU A 55 10.46 3.21 -3.75
CA GLU A 55 10.40 4.57 -3.21
C GLU A 55 9.22 4.76 -2.24
N MET A 56 8.05 4.19 -2.55
CA MET A 56 6.83 4.40 -1.74
C MET A 56 6.86 3.68 -0.39
N LEU A 57 7.38 2.45 -0.33
CA LEU A 57 7.37 1.63 0.89
C LEU A 57 8.64 1.76 1.73
N ALA A 58 9.72 2.33 1.17
CA ALA A 58 10.97 2.51 1.90
C ALA A 58 10.98 3.78 2.79
N LEU A 59 10.30 4.87 2.39
CA LEU A 59 10.50 6.18 3.02
C LEU A 59 9.21 6.88 3.50
N GLY A 60 8.03 6.30 3.27
CA GLY A 60 6.74 6.93 3.56
C GLY A 60 6.17 6.69 4.97
N GLU A 61 5.07 7.40 5.27
CA GLU A 61 4.21 7.12 6.42
C GLU A 61 3.56 5.71 6.30
N VAL A 62 3.19 5.11 7.44
CA VAL A 62 2.37 3.90 7.47
C VAL A 62 0.96 4.23 6.95
N ARG A 63 0.60 3.71 5.78
CA ARG A 63 -0.73 3.87 5.19
C ARG A 63 -1.07 2.68 4.28
N ALA A 64 -2.35 2.34 4.20
CA ALA A 64 -2.90 1.35 3.28
C ALA A 64 -3.41 2.00 1.98
N LEU A 65 -3.92 3.23 2.06
CA LEU A 65 -4.46 3.99 0.93
C LEU A 65 -3.75 5.36 0.77
N ASP A 66 -3.60 5.83 -0.48
CA ASP A 66 -3.21 7.21 -0.79
C ASP A 66 -4.39 8.19 -0.68
N GLU A 67 -4.12 9.48 -0.97
CA GLU A 67 -5.12 10.56 -0.90
C GLU A 67 -6.27 10.36 -1.90
N GLU A 68 -6.04 9.62 -2.98
CA GLU A 68 -7.04 9.25 -3.97
C GLU A 68 -7.79 7.94 -3.63
N GLY A 69 -7.45 7.30 -2.51
CA GLY A 69 -8.05 6.04 -2.07
C GLY A 69 -7.55 4.81 -2.82
N ARG A 70 -6.34 4.85 -3.39
CA ARG A 70 -5.68 3.71 -4.05
C ARG A 70 -4.74 3.00 -3.08
N PHE A 71 -4.59 1.70 -3.23
CA PHE A 71 -3.68 0.91 -2.42
C PHE A 71 -2.22 1.33 -2.63
N VAL A 72 -1.49 1.48 -1.53
CA VAL A 72 -0.06 1.87 -1.53
C VAL A 72 0.82 0.68 -1.15
N PHE A 73 0.64 -0.43 -1.87
CA PHE A 73 1.47 -1.63 -1.75
C PHE A 73 2.20 -1.89 -3.07
N CYS A 74 3.39 -2.51 -3.01
CA CYS A 74 4.16 -2.85 -4.22
C CYS A 74 3.48 -3.93 -5.07
N LYS A 75 2.52 -4.66 -4.49
CA LYS A 75 1.65 -5.60 -5.17
C LYS A 75 0.25 -5.38 -4.63
N ASP A 76 -0.58 -4.68 -5.38
CA ASP A 76 -2.02 -4.73 -5.22
C ASP A 76 -2.59 -5.83 -6.13
N PHE A 77 -3.74 -6.36 -5.74
CA PHE A 77 -4.51 -7.27 -6.57
C PHE A 77 -5.73 -6.51 -7.05
N GLU A 78 -5.88 -6.34 -8.35
CA GLU A 78 -7.17 -6.00 -8.92
C GLU A 78 -7.97 -7.31 -8.99
N LEU A 79 -9.17 -7.31 -8.42
CA LEU A 79 -10.12 -8.38 -8.69
C LEU A 79 -10.65 -8.11 -10.11
N ASP A 80 -10.23 -8.92 -11.07
CA ASP A 80 -10.83 -8.91 -12.40
C ASP A 80 -12.34 -9.21 -12.24
N ASP A 81 -13.19 -8.30 -12.74
CA ASP A 81 -14.65 -8.47 -12.80
C ASP A 81 -15.08 -9.59 -13.77
#